data_AF-A0A8B6EWQ1-F1
#
_entry.id   AF-A0A8B6EWQ1-F1
#
_cell.length_a   1.000
_cell.length_b   1.000
_cell.length_c   1.000
_cell.angle_alpha   90.00
_cell.angle_beta   90.00
_cell.angle_gamma   90.00
#
_symmetry.space_group_name_H-M   'P 1'
#
loop_
_entity.id
_entity.type
_entity.pdbx_description
1 polymer ?
#
loop_
_entity_poly.entity_id
_entity_poly.type
_entity_poly.pdbx_seq_one_letter_code
_entity_poly.pdbx_strand_id
1 'polypeptide(L)'
;METDTDHPGFTRLRLIAERRRENDFVSNESIVNTQTGLYLSTTNFLNHIKQSTKVYNLSTHGPCLSNTNQDVDIACCLRSKYLPYHAMPWKLRYRRQWPPNAIIDRIINYGCLLVPIGPRIMANCNLLWRISFSEAEKQLVHSFNFTQVLCYGLLKLTLKRIVNTNDDVKDLLCSYFVKTALFWVSEEVDIDTFQLPKLFICFDLCLNKLIAWVNNCYCPNYFIPEHNMFLGKINKYNNNSLLSVLNSIKYSGISGLMQNLFHSYPCKKSCYPPYSETSEQSILMLDFLFYRISYLLVDEWGMMTNLTKKYKVLKYIESLQNSESSTFNIGVCKFHYATISQQVAQLLPTLKQINTNYNIRTSYHRHLQNGLQRDAVTGWLLYASFYYVTEQYNVTLRLTEYVLSKCLPGMVDLKQSYYSEAVVDNYRRNVHSSMSLNVKMKKAVVDNVIFLQHSSLIPKELELEVEDIFFMIPPFIMSHCLRFLCYHHIGDTFNRQQALRHLCSPQILSICSSI
;
A
#
# COMPACT_ATOMS: atom_id res chain seq x y z
N MET A 1 2.19 30.61 -18.45
CA MET A 1 1.02 29.78 -18.12
C MET A 1 -0.19 30.68 -18.23
N GLU A 2 -1.03 30.47 -19.23
CA GLU A 2 -2.24 31.26 -19.44
C GLU A 2 -3.42 30.47 -18.88
N THR A 3 -4.06 31.01 -17.85
CA THR A 3 -5.21 30.39 -17.18
C THR A 3 -6.35 30.23 -18.17
N ASP A 4 -6.98 29.06 -18.20
CA ASP A 4 -8.22 28.84 -18.93
C ASP A 4 -9.41 29.03 -17.96
N THR A 5 -10.32 29.95 -18.28
CA THR A 5 -11.50 30.23 -17.45
C THR A 5 -12.60 29.20 -17.65
N ASP A 6 -12.68 28.60 -18.83
CA ASP A 6 -13.75 27.68 -19.23
C ASP A 6 -13.44 26.26 -18.73
N HIS A 7 -12.16 25.97 -18.54
CA HIS A 7 -11.66 24.70 -18.04
C HIS A 7 -10.75 24.86 -16.82
N PRO A 8 -11.32 25.13 -15.63
CA PRO A 8 -10.57 25.08 -14.38
C PRO A 8 -9.78 23.78 -14.27
N GLY A 9 -8.54 23.85 -13.81
CA GLY A 9 -7.61 22.71 -13.79
C GLY A 9 -6.80 22.50 -15.07
N PHE A 10 -7.03 23.29 -16.12
CA PHE A 10 -6.22 23.30 -17.35
C PHE A 10 -5.62 24.68 -17.64
N THR A 11 -4.59 24.69 -18.48
CA THR A 11 -3.90 25.92 -18.89
C THR A 11 -3.26 25.77 -20.27
N ARG A 12 -3.06 26.89 -20.97
CA ARG A 12 -2.24 26.94 -22.19
C ARG A 12 -0.81 27.38 -21.85
N LEU A 13 0.15 26.80 -22.55
CA LEU A 13 1.57 27.11 -22.38
C LEU A 13 2.08 27.93 -23.56
N ARG A 14 1.96 29.27 -23.43
CA ARG A 14 2.51 30.22 -24.39
C ARG A 14 4.00 30.44 -24.20
N LEU A 15 4.74 30.48 -25.31
CA LEU A 15 6.15 30.83 -25.33
C LEU A 15 6.32 32.37 -25.36
N ILE A 16 7.16 32.91 -24.46
CA ILE A 16 7.48 34.33 -24.37
C ILE A 16 8.94 34.53 -24.81
N ALA A 17 9.14 34.77 -26.11
CA ALA A 17 10.38 35.19 -26.81
C ALA A 17 11.74 34.49 -26.53
N GLU A 18 12.61 34.55 -27.53
CA GLU A 18 13.83 33.75 -27.77
C GLU A 18 14.96 33.98 -26.76
N ARG A 19 15.07 33.16 -25.72
CA ARG A 19 16.40 32.80 -25.21
C ARG A 19 16.87 31.57 -25.96
N ARG A 20 18.08 31.66 -26.54
CA ARG A 20 18.77 30.57 -27.24
C ARG A 20 18.56 29.26 -26.47
N ARG A 21 18.02 28.27 -27.15
CA ARG A 21 17.71 26.97 -26.58
C ARG A 21 19.01 26.22 -26.35
N GLU A 22 19.45 26.15 -25.11
CA GLU A 22 20.43 25.17 -24.66
C GLU A 22 19.76 23.93 -24.05
N ASN A 23 18.42 23.87 -24.04
CA ASN A 23 17.66 22.75 -23.44
C ASN A 23 17.07 21.82 -24.50
N ASP A 24 17.64 20.63 -24.62
CA ASP A 24 17.21 19.52 -25.49
C ASP A 24 15.82 18.95 -25.16
N PHE A 25 15.18 19.40 -24.07
CA PHE A 25 13.98 18.75 -23.53
C PHE A 25 12.65 19.13 -24.22
N VAL A 26 12.63 20.22 -24.99
CA VAL A 26 11.42 20.69 -25.70
C VAL A 26 11.75 20.90 -27.18
N SER A 27 11.33 19.94 -28.00
CA SER A 27 11.48 20.01 -29.46
C SER A 27 10.71 21.19 -30.07
N ASN A 28 11.30 21.77 -31.13
CA ASN A 28 10.63 22.72 -32.03
C ASN A 28 9.28 22.22 -32.53
N GLU A 29 9.17 20.93 -32.82
CA GLU A 29 7.96 20.28 -33.33
C GLU A 29 6.84 20.24 -32.30
N SER A 30 7.16 20.42 -31.02
CA SER A 30 6.16 20.52 -29.95
C SER A 30 5.45 21.87 -29.93
N ILE A 31 5.96 22.87 -30.67
CA ILE A 31 5.43 24.23 -30.68
C ILE A 31 4.45 24.40 -31.86
N VAL A 32 3.24 24.83 -31.55
CA VAL A 32 2.18 25.11 -32.52
C VAL A 32 2.00 26.62 -32.63
N ASN A 33 2.07 27.12 -33.86
CA ASN A 33 1.76 28.51 -34.16
C ASN A 33 0.25 28.70 -34.31
N THR A 34 -0.31 29.64 -33.56
CA THR A 34 -1.72 30.00 -33.60
C THR A 34 -1.86 31.50 -33.79
N GLN A 35 -3.07 31.98 -34.11
CA GLN A 35 -3.34 33.41 -34.25
C GLN A 35 -3.00 34.24 -33.00
N THR A 36 -3.05 33.63 -31.82
CA THR A 36 -2.83 34.33 -30.53
C THR A 36 -1.41 34.14 -29.97
N GLY A 37 -0.56 33.35 -30.65
CA GLY A 37 0.83 33.12 -30.26
C GLY A 37 1.32 31.69 -30.48
N LEU A 38 2.54 31.44 -29.99
CA LEU A 38 3.20 30.13 -30.03
C LEU A 38 2.88 29.35 -28.75
N TYR A 39 2.31 28.15 -28.89
CA TYR A 39 1.88 27.32 -27.77
C TYR A 39 2.51 25.93 -27.81
N LEU A 40 2.73 25.36 -26.63
CA LEU A 40 3.24 23.99 -26.52
C LEU A 40 2.09 22.97 -26.63
N SER A 41 2.18 22.08 -27.61
CA SER A 41 1.24 20.97 -27.83
C SER A 41 1.55 19.79 -26.91
N THR A 42 0.53 19.28 -26.22
CA THR A 42 0.60 18.09 -25.37
C THR A 42 0.92 16.84 -26.17
N THR A 43 0.24 16.64 -27.30
CA THR A 43 0.42 15.47 -28.18
C THR A 43 1.82 15.43 -28.77
N ASN A 44 2.30 16.55 -29.31
CA ASN A 44 3.61 16.61 -29.94
C ASN A 44 4.71 16.48 -28.89
N PHE A 45 4.52 17.06 -27.69
CA PHE A 45 5.43 16.90 -26.57
C PHE A 45 5.55 15.43 -26.13
N LEU A 46 4.42 14.73 -25.94
CA LEU A 46 4.45 13.30 -25.58
C LEU A 46 5.10 12.44 -26.66
N ASN A 47 4.80 12.71 -27.93
CA ASN A 47 5.42 11.98 -29.05
C ASN A 47 6.93 12.19 -29.10
N HIS A 48 7.39 13.43 -28.88
CA HIS A 48 8.81 13.73 -28.82
C HIS A 48 9.50 12.98 -27.66
N ILE A 49 8.91 12.99 -26.46
CA ILE A 49 9.44 12.25 -25.32
C ILE A 49 9.50 10.76 -25.67
N LYS A 50 8.41 10.18 -26.19
CA LYS A 50 8.34 8.78 -26.57
C LYS A 50 9.45 8.37 -27.55
N GLN A 51 9.78 9.23 -28.53
CA GLN A 51 10.86 9.00 -29.47
C GLN A 51 12.25 9.15 -28.82
N SER A 52 12.41 10.09 -27.88
CA SER A 52 13.68 10.32 -27.18
C SER A 52 14.01 9.21 -26.15
N THR A 53 12.99 8.60 -25.56
CA THR A 53 13.14 7.47 -24.66
C THR A 53 13.47 6.23 -25.47
N LYS A 54 14.73 5.75 -25.40
CA LYS A 54 15.21 4.49 -26.01
C LYS A 54 14.54 3.20 -25.45
N VAL A 55 13.43 3.35 -24.73
CA VAL A 55 12.67 2.24 -24.15
C VAL A 55 11.68 1.77 -25.21
N TYR A 56 11.98 0.63 -25.83
CA TYR A 56 11.08 -0.02 -26.77
C TYR A 56 9.78 -0.43 -26.05
N ASN A 57 8.65 -0.35 -26.75
CA ASN A 57 7.32 -0.80 -26.31
C ASN A 57 6.58 0.07 -25.26
N LEU A 58 6.82 1.38 -25.23
CA LEU A 58 5.95 2.30 -24.49
C LEU A 58 4.69 2.68 -25.28
N SER A 59 3.53 2.64 -24.63
CA SER A 59 2.25 3.11 -25.16
C SER A 59 1.76 4.33 -24.38
N THR A 60 0.94 5.17 -25.00
CA THR A 60 0.39 6.35 -24.33
C THR A 60 -0.80 5.94 -23.47
N HIS A 61 -0.77 6.25 -22.18
CA HIS A 61 -1.85 5.99 -21.23
C HIS A 61 -2.21 7.29 -20.51
N GLY A 62 -3.24 7.98 -21.00
CA GLY A 62 -3.57 9.33 -20.52
C GLY A 62 -2.37 10.29 -20.66
N PRO A 63 -1.92 10.96 -19.57
CA PRO A 63 -0.75 11.84 -19.61
C PRO A 63 0.59 11.10 -19.52
N CYS A 64 0.58 9.77 -19.39
CA CYS A 64 1.75 8.96 -19.12
C CYS A 64 2.19 8.15 -20.35
N LEU A 65 3.45 7.71 -20.32
CA LEU A 65 3.94 6.61 -21.13
C LEU A 65 4.03 5.35 -20.28
N SER A 66 3.43 4.25 -20.73
CA SER A 66 3.32 3.01 -19.97
C SER A 66 3.95 1.85 -20.72
N ASN A 67 4.52 0.88 -19.99
CA ASN A 67 4.96 -0.38 -20.56
C ASN A 67 3.75 -1.20 -21.11
N THR A 68 4.03 -2.26 -21.84
CA THR A 68 3.00 -3.13 -22.47
C THR A 68 1.96 -3.65 -21.48
N ASN A 69 2.42 -3.95 -20.26
CA ASN A 69 1.59 -4.51 -19.20
C ASN A 69 0.88 -3.43 -18.36
N GLN A 70 1.19 -2.14 -18.60
CA GLN A 70 0.69 -0.97 -17.85
C GLN A 70 0.98 -1.01 -16.34
N ASP A 71 2.00 -1.76 -15.92
CA ASP A 71 2.44 -1.86 -14.53
C ASP A 71 3.26 -0.63 -14.10
N VAL A 72 3.85 0.08 -15.06
CA VAL A 72 4.69 1.26 -14.81
C VAL A 72 4.26 2.41 -15.69
N ASP A 73 3.84 3.50 -15.05
CA ASP A 73 3.49 4.77 -15.69
C ASP A 73 4.61 5.81 -15.51
N ILE A 74 5.12 6.33 -16.62
CA ILE A 74 6.06 7.46 -16.65
C ILE A 74 5.28 8.74 -16.96
N ALA A 75 5.05 9.57 -15.94
CA ALA A 75 4.37 10.85 -16.07
C ALA A 75 5.38 12.00 -16.29
N CYS A 76 5.60 12.37 -17.55
CA CYS A 76 6.43 13.53 -17.87
C CYS A 76 5.68 14.84 -17.61
N CYS A 77 6.33 15.80 -16.95
CA CYS A 77 5.69 17.04 -16.55
C CYS A 77 6.63 18.24 -16.60
N LEU A 78 6.04 19.42 -16.74
CA LEU A 78 6.73 20.70 -16.61
C LEU A 78 6.39 21.30 -15.24
N ARG A 79 7.40 21.81 -14.52
CA ARG A 79 7.18 22.44 -13.22
C ARG A 79 6.94 23.94 -13.39
N SER A 80 5.83 24.43 -12.85
CA SER A 80 5.62 25.85 -12.57
C SER A 80 6.03 26.13 -11.12
N LYS A 81 6.84 27.17 -10.90
CA LYS A 81 7.17 27.65 -9.55
C LYS A 81 6.01 28.39 -8.87
N TYR A 82 4.96 28.73 -9.64
CA TYR A 82 3.82 29.49 -9.17
C TYR A 82 2.55 28.64 -9.21
N LEU A 83 1.70 28.82 -8.22
CA LEU A 83 0.34 28.27 -8.23
C LEU A 83 -0.50 28.97 -9.30
N PRO A 84 -1.43 28.24 -9.95
CA PRO A 84 -2.37 28.84 -10.89
C PRO A 84 -3.34 29.77 -10.17
N TYR A 85 -3.94 30.71 -10.91
CA TYR A 85 -4.95 31.62 -10.40
C TYR A 85 -6.09 30.89 -9.69
N HIS A 86 -6.60 29.82 -10.30
CA HIS A 86 -7.68 29.00 -9.73
C HIS A 86 -7.33 28.27 -8.42
N ALA A 87 -6.04 28.21 -8.03
CA ALA A 87 -5.63 27.66 -6.73
C ALA A 87 -5.45 28.74 -5.64
N MET A 88 -5.64 30.02 -5.97
CA MET A 88 -5.57 31.10 -4.97
C MET A 88 -6.61 30.95 -3.86
N PRO A 89 -7.86 30.52 -4.12
CA PRO A 89 -8.81 30.23 -3.06
C PRO A 89 -8.31 29.16 -2.09
N TRP A 90 -7.58 28.14 -2.55
CA TRP A 90 -6.96 27.14 -1.67
C TRP A 90 -5.86 27.75 -0.79
N LYS A 91 -5.03 28.64 -1.35
CA LYS A 91 -3.98 29.34 -0.59
C LYS A 91 -4.57 30.17 0.56
N LEU A 92 -5.67 30.87 0.31
CA LEU A 92 -6.33 31.77 1.27
C LEU A 92 -7.36 31.08 2.15
N ARG A 93 -7.60 29.78 1.95
CA ARG A 93 -8.64 29.03 2.66
C ARG A 93 -8.35 28.95 4.15
N TYR A 94 -9.34 29.31 4.96
CA TYR A 94 -9.30 29.08 6.40
C TYR A 94 -9.31 27.57 6.70
N ARG A 95 -8.48 27.16 7.66
CA ARG A 95 -8.34 25.76 8.08
C ARG A 95 -8.27 25.68 9.59
N ARG A 96 -8.88 24.65 10.16
CA ARG A 96 -8.90 24.46 11.62
C ARG A 96 -7.54 23.99 12.13
N GLN A 97 -7.08 22.82 11.68
CA GLN A 97 -5.89 22.17 12.24
C GLN A 97 -5.03 21.46 11.18
N TRP A 98 -5.66 20.89 10.14
CA TRP A 98 -4.95 20.15 9.08
C TRP A 98 -5.14 20.82 7.71
N PRO A 99 -4.10 20.83 6.84
CA PRO A 99 -2.71 20.45 7.13
C PRO A 99 -1.96 21.49 7.98
N PRO A 100 -0.83 21.12 8.61
CA PRO A 100 0.04 22.06 9.31
C PRO A 100 0.56 23.18 8.39
N ASN A 101 0.71 24.40 8.92
CA ASN A 101 1.17 25.56 8.14
C ASN A 101 2.50 25.31 7.40
N ALA A 102 3.45 24.61 8.03
CA ALA A 102 4.71 24.26 7.39
C ALA A 102 4.54 23.42 6.11
N ILE A 103 3.50 22.59 6.03
CA ILE A 103 3.16 21.82 4.83
C ILE A 103 2.52 22.75 3.78
N ILE A 104 1.63 23.65 4.19
CA ILE A 104 1.03 24.66 3.31
C ILE A 104 2.12 25.52 2.65
N ASP A 105 3.07 26.03 3.42
CA ASP A 105 4.17 26.85 2.93
C ASP A 105 5.03 26.10 1.92
N ARG A 106 5.35 24.83 2.20
CA ARG A 106 6.11 23.98 1.26
C ARG A 106 5.35 23.75 -0.04
N ILE A 107 4.03 23.55 0.02
CA ILE A 107 3.18 23.39 -1.16
C ILE A 107 3.18 24.68 -2.00
N ILE A 108 2.96 25.84 -1.36
CA ILE A 108 2.95 27.14 -2.03
C ILE A 108 4.31 27.43 -2.68
N ASN A 109 5.41 27.20 -1.96
CA ASN A 109 6.78 27.44 -2.45
C ASN A 109 7.19 26.45 -3.55
N TYR A 110 6.60 25.26 -3.60
CA TYR A 110 6.88 24.30 -4.65
C TYR A 110 6.25 24.70 -6.00
N GLY A 111 4.99 25.17 -5.95
CA GLY A 111 4.17 25.49 -7.12
C GLY A 111 3.32 24.31 -7.58
N CYS A 112 3.22 24.09 -8.90
CA CYS A 112 2.45 22.98 -9.47
C CYS A 112 3.20 22.30 -10.63
N LEU A 113 2.68 21.14 -11.04
CA LEU A 113 3.15 20.39 -12.19
C LEU A 113 2.14 20.53 -13.33
N LEU A 114 2.61 20.47 -14.57
CA LEU A 114 1.79 20.53 -15.77
C LEU A 114 2.03 19.25 -16.55
N VAL A 115 0.96 18.49 -16.78
CA VAL A 115 1.02 17.20 -17.47
C VAL A 115 0.34 17.29 -18.84
N PRO A 116 0.88 16.60 -19.87
CA PRO A 116 0.47 16.77 -21.25
C PRO A 116 -0.82 16.00 -21.56
N ILE A 117 -1.95 16.46 -21.03
CA ILE A 117 -3.28 15.94 -21.35
C ILE A 117 -4.33 17.04 -21.30
N GLY A 118 -5.20 17.08 -22.31
CA GLY A 118 -6.36 17.97 -22.36
C GLY A 118 -7.63 17.37 -21.70
N PRO A 119 -8.71 18.14 -21.57
CA PRO A 119 -10.00 17.65 -21.08
C PRO A 119 -10.59 16.57 -22.00
N ARG A 120 -11.21 15.54 -21.39
CA ARG A 120 -11.73 14.36 -22.12
C ARG A 120 -12.92 14.63 -23.03
N ILE A 121 -13.72 15.66 -22.72
CA ILE A 121 -15.00 15.91 -23.40
C ILE A 121 -14.82 16.64 -24.74
N MET A 122 -13.64 17.22 -24.97
CA MET A 122 -13.41 18.07 -26.12
C MET A 122 -12.45 17.42 -27.11
N ALA A 123 -12.86 17.38 -28.37
CA ALA A 123 -11.96 17.07 -29.47
C ALA A 123 -10.90 18.19 -29.61
N ASN A 124 -9.68 17.82 -30.01
CA ASN A 124 -8.61 18.75 -30.41
C ASN A 124 -8.13 19.74 -29.32
N CYS A 125 -8.18 19.36 -28.03
CA CYS A 125 -7.61 20.15 -26.93
C CYS A 125 -6.10 19.96 -26.71
N ASN A 126 -5.36 19.74 -27.79
CA ASN A 126 -3.93 19.41 -27.75
C ASN A 126 -3.06 20.57 -27.23
N LEU A 127 -3.63 21.76 -27.00
CA LEU A 127 -2.94 22.92 -26.43
C LEU A 127 -3.20 23.12 -24.94
N LEU A 128 -4.15 22.37 -24.36
CA LEU A 128 -4.48 22.43 -22.94
C LEU A 128 -3.66 21.40 -22.16
N TRP A 129 -2.94 21.89 -21.16
CA TRP A 129 -2.18 21.11 -20.21
C TRP A 129 -2.94 21.02 -18.91
N ARG A 130 -3.05 19.82 -18.33
CA ARG A 130 -3.68 19.64 -17.03
C ARG A 130 -2.73 20.03 -15.91
N ILE A 131 -3.23 20.81 -14.97
CA ILE A 131 -2.53 21.17 -13.75
C ILE A 131 -2.59 19.97 -12.80
N SER A 132 -1.44 19.57 -12.29
CA SER A 132 -1.26 18.46 -11.36
C SER A 132 -0.63 18.95 -10.07
N PHE A 133 -1.17 18.47 -8.96
CA PHE A 133 -0.68 18.74 -7.62
C PHE A 133 -0.03 17.49 -7.00
N SER A 134 0.45 16.52 -7.78
CA SER A 134 0.93 15.24 -7.25
C SER A 134 2.01 15.37 -6.17
N GLU A 135 2.95 16.32 -6.30
CA GLU A 135 3.94 16.57 -5.24
C GLU A 135 3.33 17.22 -4.00
N ALA A 136 2.34 18.12 -4.15
CA ALA A 136 1.63 18.70 -3.03
C ALA A 136 0.76 17.66 -2.32
N GLU A 137 0.04 16.83 -3.06
CA GLU A 137 -0.75 15.70 -2.55
C GLU A 137 0.12 14.72 -1.78
N LYS A 138 1.34 14.43 -2.26
CA LYS A 138 2.31 13.60 -1.54
C LYS A 138 2.69 14.22 -0.19
N GLN A 139 2.92 15.52 -0.14
CA GLN A 139 3.18 16.21 1.14
C GLN A 139 1.98 16.16 2.08
N LEU A 140 0.75 16.30 1.58
CA LEU A 140 -0.47 16.15 2.37
C LEU A 140 -0.60 14.72 2.92
N VAL A 141 -0.41 13.70 2.09
CA VAL A 141 -0.45 12.29 2.53
C VAL A 141 0.63 12.01 3.57
N HIS A 142 1.84 12.56 3.42
CA HIS A 142 2.91 12.43 4.41
C HIS A 142 2.60 13.16 5.73
N SER A 143 1.66 14.11 5.72
CA SER A 143 1.20 14.81 6.92
C SER A 143 0.00 14.14 7.60
N PHE A 144 -0.49 13.02 7.05
CA PHE A 144 -1.55 12.25 7.70
C PHE A 144 -1.06 11.63 9.00
N ASN A 145 -1.91 11.70 10.01
CA ASN A 145 -1.76 10.89 11.21
C ASN A 145 -2.10 9.42 10.91
N PHE A 146 -1.84 8.57 11.89
CA PHE A 146 -2.02 7.13 11.72
C PHE A 146 -3.47 6.72 11.39
N THR A 147 -4.47 7.35 12.02
CA THR A 147 -5.89 7.07 11.76
C THR A 147 -6.31 7.45 10.34
N GLN A 148 -5.82 8.59 9.82
CA GLN A 148 -6.04 9.01 8.44
C GLN A 148 -5.46 8.00 7.44
N VAL A 149 -4.25 7.49 7.70
CA VAL A 149 -3.63 6.43 6.87
C VAL A 149 -4.47 5.16 6.86
N LEU A 150 -4.94 4.70 8.02
CA LEU A 150 -5.82 3.53 8.09
C LEU A 150 -7.17 3.77 7.40
N CYS A 151 -7.75 4.96 7.56
CA CYS A 151 -8.99 5.34 6.90
C CYS A 151 -8.82 5.30 5.37
N TYR A 152 -7.70 5.85 4.87
CA TYR A 152 -7.37 5.76 3.44
C TYR A 152 -7.21 4.31 2.96
N GLY A 153 -6.53 3.47 3.76
CA GLY A 153 -6.40 2.03 3.49
C GLY A 153 -7.75 1.33 3.40
N LEU A 154 -8.65 1.60 4.34
CA LEU A 154 -10.01 1.05 4.36
C LEU A 154 -10.85 1.51 3.16
N LEU A 155 -10.76 2.80 2.78
CA LEU A 155 -11.45 3.30 1.61
C LEU A 155 -10.89 2.70 0.31
N LYS A 156 -9.56 2.56 0.17
CA LYS A 156 -8.93 1.85 -0.97
C LYS A 156 -9.39 0.39 -1.03
N LEU A 157 -9.46 -0.28 0.11
CA LEU A 157 -9.96 -1.65 0.24
C LEU A 157 -11.40 -1.77 -0.26
N THR A 158 -12.27 -0.88 0.21
CA THR A 158 -13.69 -0.80 -0.19
C THR A 158 -13.82 -0.59 -1.68
N LEU A 159 -13.04 0.35 -2.25
CA LEU A 159 -12.98 0.57 -3.69
C LEU A 159 -12.57 -0.71 -4.43
N LYS A 160 -11.49 -1.37 -4.02
CA LYS A 160 -10.95 -2.56 -4.71
C LYS A 160 -11.86 -3.78 -4.61
N ARG A 161 -12.47 -4.03 -3.45
CA ARG A 161 -13.17 -5.29 -3.12
C ARG A 161 -14.68 -5.23 -3.27
N ILE A 162 -15.28 -4.04 -3.36
CA ILE A 162 -16.73 -3.87 -3.45
C ILE A 162 -17.10 -3.12 -4.73
N VAL A 163 -16.51 -1.94 -4.95
CA VAL A 163 -16.87 -1.11 -6.11
C VAL A 163 -16.30 -1.70 -7.40
N ASN A 164 -15.00 -2.01 -7.44
CA ASN A 164 -14.34 -2.48 -8.66
C ASN A 164 -14.66 -3.95 -9.01
N THR A 165 -15.29 -4.70 -8.10
CA THR A 165 -15.79 -6.05 -8.36
C THR A 165 -17.20 -6.06 -8.94
N ASN A 166 -17.88 -4.90 -8.97
CA ASN A 166 -19.20 -4.76 -9.58
C ASN A 166 -19.04 -4.22 -11.01
N ASP A 167 -19.42 -5.02 -12.01
CA ASP A 167 -19.22 -4.71 -13.42
C ASP A 167 -19.96 -3.45 -13.91
N ASP A 168 -21.06 -3.06 -13.26
CA ASP A 168 -21.86 -1.89 -13.67
C ASP A 168 -21.20 -0.57 -13.26
N VAL A 169 -20.33 -0.60 -12.24
CA VAL A 169 -19.74 0.60 -11.64
C VAL A 169 -18.22 0.55 -11.58
N LYS A 170 -17.60 -0.57 -11.97
CA LYS A 170 -16.15 -0.67 -12.08
C LYS A 170 -15.62 0.47 -12.94
N ASP A 171 -14.46 0.96 -12.55
CA ASP A 171 -13.79 2.11 -13.17
C ASP A 171 -14.49 3.46 -13.01
N LEU A 172 -15.72 3.59 -12.49
CA LEU A 172 -16.34 4.91 -12.26
C LEU A 172 -15.59 5.68 -11.18
N LEU A 173 -15.27 5.03 -10.06
CA LEU A 173 -14.40 5.59 -9.03
C LEU A 173 -12.96 5.07 -9.16
N CYS A 174 -11.99 5.87 -8.71
CA CYS A 174 -10.60 5.47 -8.57
C CYS A 174 -10.03 6.00 -7.24
N SER A 175 -8.81 5.56 -6.91
CA SER A 175 -8.12 5.95 -5.67
C SER A 175 -7.98 7.46 -5.51
N TYR A 176 -7.97 8.22 -6.62
CA TYR A 176 -7.85 9.68 -6.58
C TYR A 176 -9.06 10.37 -5.94
N PHE A 177 -10.29 9.92 -6.26
CA PHE A 177 -11.50 10.51 -5.67
C PHE A 177 -11.60 10.20 -4.18
N VAL A 178 -11.23 8.97 -3.80
CA VAL A 178 -11.21 8.51 -2.42
C VAL A 178 -10.18 9.31 -1.59
N LYS A 179 -8.97 9.49 -2.12
CA LYS A 179 -7.94 10.33 -1.50
C LYS A 179 -8.41 11.77 -1.32
N THR A 180 -9.10 12.31 -2.33
CA THR A 180 -9.66 13.67 -2.28
C THR A 180 -10.76 13.81 -1.23
N ALA A 181 -11.65 12.81 -1.09
CA ALA A 181 -12.63 12.79 -0.01
C ALA A 181 -11.97 12.88 1.37
N LEU A 182 -10.90 12.10 1.59
CA LEU A 182 -10.17 12.15 2.84
C LEU A 182 -9.48 13.50 3.08
N PHE A 183 -8.92 14.16 2.04
CA PHE A 183 -8.37 15.51 2.20
C PHE A 183 -9.43 16.53 2.64
N TRP A 184 -10.61 16.51 2.00
CA TRP A 184 -11.70 17.40 2.38
C TRP A 184 -12.19 17.13 3.80
N VAL A 185 -12.46 15.87 4.14
CA VAL A 185 -12.89 15.51 5.52
C VAL A 185 -11.80 15.91 6.52
N SER A 186 -10.53 15.68 6.21
CA SER A 186 -9.41 16.05 7.09
C SER A 186 -9.28 17.55 7.35
N GLU A 187 -9.67 18.39 6.40
CA GLU A 187 -9.67 19.84 6.55
C GLU A 187 -10.90 20.35 7.33
N GLU A 188 -12.04 19.68 7.17
CA GLU A 188 -13.35 20.14 7.67
C GLU A 188 -13.66 19.72 9.11
N VAL A 189 -13.13 18.58 9.57
CA VAL A 189 -13.39 18.06 10.92
C VAL A 189 -12.19 18.27 11.85
N ASP A 190 -12.45 18.29 13.15
CA ASP A 190 -11.39 18.44 14.15
C ASP A 190 -10.50 17.19 14.22
N ILE A 191 -9.20 17.37 14.53
CA ILE A 191 -8.21 16.29 14.56
C ILE A 191 -8.58 15.18 15.55
N ASP A 192 -9.36 15.50 16.59
CA ASP A 192 -9.89 14.55 17.57
C ASP A 192 -10.89 13.56 16.96
N THR A 193 -11.36 13.81 15.74
CA THR A 193 -12.13 12.85 14.94
C THR A 193 -11.21 11.76 14.40
N PHE A 194 -9.96 12.08 14.07
CA PHE A 194 -8.96 11.13 13.55
C PHE A 194 -8.19 10.44 14.67
N GLN A 195 -8.92 9.90 15.63
CA GLN A 195 -8.42 8.98 16.64
C GLN A 195 -8.83 7.55 16.29
N LEU A 196 -7.99 6.57 16.61
CA LEU A 196 -8.20 5.18 16.22
C LEU A 196 -9.60 4.62 16.61
N PRO A 197 -10.16 4.90 17.80
CA PRO A 197 -11.52 4.46 18.14
C PRO A 197 -12.60 4.98 17.19
N LYS A 198 -12.37 6.14 16.54
CA LYS A 198 -13.29 6.80 15.61
C LYS A 198 -12.98 6.51 14.14
N LEU A 199 -12.14 5.52 13.84
CA LEU A 199 -11.76 5.16 12.47
C LEU A 199 -12.98 4.97 11.56
N PHE A 200 -14.01 4.28 12.04
CA PHE A 200 -15.21 4.02 11.23
C PHE A 200 -16.09 5.25 11.05
N ILE A 201 -16.09 6.18 12.02
CA ILE A 201 -16.73 7.51 11.84
C ILE A 201 -16.01 8.27 10.72
N CYS A 202 -14.67 8.27 10.73
CA CYS A 202 -13.87 8.90 9.66
C CYS A 202 -14.17 8.29 8.29
N PHE A 203 -14.32 6.96 8.23
CA PHE A 203 -14.71 6.25 7.02
C PHE A 203 -16.10 6.66 6.55
N ASP A 204 -17.09 6.69 7.44
CA ASP A 204 -18.46 7.06 7.10
C ASP A 204 -18.57 8.51 6.62
N LEU A 205 -17.82 9.45 7.24
CA LEU A 205 -17.73 10.83 6.77
C LEU A 205 -17.20 10.91 5.32
N CYS A 206 -16.15 10.15 5.01
CA CYS A 206 -15.61 10.07 3.65
C CYS A 206 -16.63 9.44 2.68
N LEU A 207 -17.31 8.38 3.08
CA LEU A 207 -18.33 7.71 2.28
C LEU A 207 -19.52 8.64 1.99
N ASN A 208 -20.00 9.36 3.00
CA ASN A 208 -21.06 10.35 2.86
C ASN A 208 -20.66 11.48 1.91
N LYS A 209 -19.40 11.94 1.97
CA LYS A 209 -18.85 12.93 1.04
C LYS A 209 -18.90 12.41 -0.41
N LEU A 210 -18.44 11.17 -0.63
CA LEU A 210 -18.48 10.52 -1.94
C LEU A 210 -19.92 10.36 -2.46
N ILE A 211 -20.85 9.90 -1.62
CA ILE A 211 -22.28 9.77 -1.97
C ILE A 211 -22.85 11.13 -2.38
N ALA A 212 -22.60 12.18 -1.61
CA ALA A 212 -23.06 13.52 -1.92
C ALA A 212 -22.50 14.02 -3.26
N TRP A 213 -21.22 13.79 -3.54
CA TRP A 213 -20.61 14.15 -4.82
C TRP A 213 -21.19 13.37 -6.00
N VAL A 214 -21.41 12.06 -5.84
CA VAL A 214 -21.99 11.21 -6.89
C VAL A 214 -23.44 11.63 -7.17
N ASN A 215 -24.21 11.95 -6.13
CA ASN A 215 -25.59 12.44 -6.27
C ASN A 215 -25.66 13.75 -7.07
N ASN A 216 -24.72 14.66 -6.78
CA ASN A 216 -24.62 15.95 -7.46
C ASN A 216 -23.84 15.90 -8.79
N CYS A 217 -23.26 14.75 -9.16
CA CYS A 217 -22.34 14.59 -10.29
C CYS A 217 -21.17 15.59 -10.25
N TYR A 218 -20.73 15.95 -9.04
CA TYR A 218 -19.75 17.01 -8.81
C TYR A 218 -18.76 16.61 -7.72
N CYS A 219 -17.51 16.36 -8.10
CA CYS A 219 -16.41 16.07 -7.20
C CYS A 219 -15.38 17.21 -7.29
N PRO A 220 -15.33 18.13 -6.30
CA PRO A 220 -14.41 19.25 -6.32
C PRO A 220 -12.97 18.77 -6.14
N ASN A 221 -12.07 19.22 -7.01
CA ASN A 221 -10.65 19.06 -6.75
C ASN A 221 -10.25 19.81 -5.46
N TYR A 222 -9.38 19.20 -4.67
CA TYR A 222 -9.01 19.78 -3.36
C TYR A 222 -8.34 21.17 -3.49
N PHE A 223 -7.48 21.35 -4.49
CA PHE A 223 -6.73 22.59 -4.73
C PHE A 223 -7.48 23.59 -5.61
N ILE A 224 -8.31 23.11 -6.53
CA ILE A 224 -9.12 23.93 -7.45
C ILE A 224 -10.58 23.45 -7.38
N PRO A 225 -11.37 23.89 -6.38
CA PRO A 225 -12.72 23.38 -6.16
C PRO A 225 -13.63 23.43 -7.40
N GLU A 226 -13.43 24.43 -8.26
CA GLU A 226 -14.16 24.65 -9.52
C GLU A 226 -13.88 23.54 -10.56
N HIS A 227 -12.75 22.84 -10.45
CA HIS A 227 -12.40 21.71 -11.30
C HIS A 227 -13.16 20.45 -10.86
N ASN A 228 -14.33 20.23 -11.48
CA ASN A 228 -15.12 19.02 -11.26
C ASN A 228 -14.42 17.79 -11.86
N MET A 229 -13.91 16.91 -10.99
CA MET A 229 -13.18 15.71 -11.41
C MET A 229 -14.08 14.56 -11.90
N PHE A 230 -15.40 14.66 -11.72
CA PHE A 230 -16.38 13.71 -12.29
C PHE A 230 -16.77 14.04 -13.73
N LEU A 231 -16.39 15.22 -14.21
CA LEU A 231 -16.73 15.71 -15.53
C LEU A 231 -16.26 14.71 -16.62
N GLY A 232 -17.20 14.20 -17.41
CA GLY A 232 -16.96 13.23 -18.47
C GLY A 232 -16.82 11.78 -17.99
N LYS A 233 -17.05 11.50 -16.71
CA LYS A 233 -16.96 10.16 -16.11
C LYS A 233 -18.22 9.75 -15.36
N ILE A 234 -18.71 10.61 -14.48
CA ILE A 234 -19.93 10.38 -13.69
C ILE A 234 -20.93 11.48 -14.02
N ASN A 235 -22.13 11.09 -14.43
CA ASN A 235 -23.19 11.98 -14.87
C ASN A 235 -24.56 11.46 -14.39
N LYS A 236 -25.64 12.19 -14.68
CA LYS A 236 -27.00 11.83 -14.22
C LYS A 236 -27.55 10.52 -14.80
N TYR A 237 -26.92 9.97 -15.83
CA TYR A 237 -27.33 8.69 -16.44
C TYR A 237 -26.70 7.49 -15.73
N ASN A 238 -25.43 7.59 -15.30
CA ASN A 238 -24.71 6.47 -14.69
C ASN A 238 -24.51 6.58 -13.17
N ASN A 239 -24.83 7.73 -12.55
CA ASN A 239 -24.63 7.91 -11.11
C ASN A 239 -25.52 7.03 -10.24
N ASN A 240 -26.72 6.66 -10.70
CA ASN A 240 -27.68 5.86 -9.92
C ASN A 240 -27.14 4.48 -9.54
N SER A 241 -26.48 3.78 -10.47
CA SER A 241 -25.85 2.48 -10.20
C SER A 241 -24.75 2.61 -9.15
N LEU A 242 -23.92 3.65 -9.25
CA LEU A 242 -22.87 3.92 -8.26
C LEU A 242 -23.46 4.32 -6.90
N LEU A 243 -24.52 5.12 -6.86
CA LEU A 243 -25.23 5.45 -5.63
C LEU A 243 -25.80 4.21 -4.96
N SER A 244 -26.36 3.27 -5.72
CA SER A 244 -26.88 2.02 -5.19
C SER A 244 -25.79 1.24 -4.43
N VAL A 245 -24.60 1.11 -5.03
CA VAL A 245 -23.46 0.42 -4.41
C VAL A 245 -22.92 1.19 -3.20
N LEU A 246 -22.75 2.51 -3.28
CA LEU A 246 -22.25 3.29 -2.13
C LEU A 246 -23.25 3.30 -0.97
N ASN A 247 -24.56 3.37 -1.26
CA ASN A 247 -25.60 3.31 -0.24
C ASN A 247 -25.73 1.91 0.38
N SER A 248 -25.52 0.84 -0.38
CA SER A 248 -25.52 -0.52 0.20
C SER A 248 -24.41 -0.68 1.24
N ILE A 249 -23.21 -0.14 0.95
CA ILE A 249 -22.11 -0.09 1.92
C ILE A 249 -22.54 0.68 3.17
N LYS A 250 -23.09 1.90 2.99
CA LYS A 250 -23.54 2.76 4.09
C LYS A 250 -24.58 2.08 4.98
N TYR A 251 -25.64 1.51 4.39
CA TYR A 251 -26.73 0.90 5.13
C TYR A 251 -26.37 -0.46 5.75
N SER A 252 -25.39 -1.16 5.19
CA SER A 252 -24.88 -2.41 5.77
C SER A 252 -24.11 -2.20 7.07
N GLY A 253 -23.70 -0.95 7.34
CA GLY A 253 -22.91 -0.57 8.50
C GLY A 253 -21.56 -1.29 8.54
N ILE A 254 -20.90 -1.24 9.69
CA ILE A 254 -19.54 -1.80 9.84
C ILE A 254 -19.55 -3.33 9.74
N SER A 255 -20.57 -3.99 10.32
CA SER A 255 -20.71 -5.45 10.22
C SER A 255 -20.78 -5.90 8.76
N GLY A 256 -21.64 -5.27 7.96
CA GLY A 256 -21.78 -5.58 6.54
C GLY A 256 -20.55 -5.18 5.73
N LEU A 257 -19.89 -4.07 6.05
CA LEU A 257 -18.60 -3.70 5.45
C LEU A 257 -17.55 -4.79 5.70
N MET A 258 -17.38 -5.26 6.94
CA MET A 258 -16.43 -6.34 7.26
C MET A 258 -16.83 -7.63 6.54
N GLN A 259 -18.12 -7.96 6.48
CA GLN A 259 -18.56 -9.12 5.72
C GLN A 259 -18.18 -9.01 4.24
N ASN A 260 -18.44 -7.88 3.59
CA ASN A 260 -18.10 -7.68 2.17
C ASN A 260 -16.58 -7.64 1.92
N LEU A 261 -15.81 -7.08 2.85
CA LEU A 261 -14.35 -7.01 2.71
C LEU A 261 -13.66 -8.36 2.95
N PHE A 262 -14.26 -9.24 3.78
CA PHE A 262 -13.59 -10.47 4.22
C PHE A 262 -14.29 -11.76 3.80
N HIS A 263 -15.56 -11.76 3.42
CA HIS A 263 -16.33 -12.96 3.03
C HIS A 263 -16.74 -12.88 1.55
N SER A 264 -15.90 -13.38 0.64
CA SER A 264 -16.26 -13.52 -0.78
C SER A 264 -17.09 -14.79 -1.09
N TYR A 265 -17.72 -15.41 -0.09
CA TYR A 265 -18.69 -16.50 -0.24
C TYR A 265 -19.91 -16.26 0.67
N PRO A 266 -21.13 -16.63 0.27
CA PRO A 266 -22.34 -16.42 1.07
C PRO A 266 -22.33 -17.30 2.34
N CYS A 267 -21.71 -16.81 3.40
CA CYS A 267 -21.98 -17.29 4.76
C CYS A 267 -23.36 -16.75 5.17
N LYS A 268 -24.32 -17.66 5.40
CA LYS A 268 -25.72 -17.34 5.73
C LYS A 268 -25.93 -16.69 7.12
N LYS A 269 -24.88 -16.35 7.87
CA LYS A 269 -24.98 -15.70 9.18
C LYS A 269 -23.92 -14.60 9.35
N SER A 270 -24.38 -13.39 9.68
CA SER A 270 -23.54 -12.25 10.05
C SER A 270 -22.82 -12.57 11.37
N CYS A 271 -21.55 -12.95 11.31
CA CYS A 271 -20.73 -13.32 12.48
C CYS A 271 -20.05 -12.11 13.15
N TYR A 272 -20.34 -10.90 12.66
CA TYR A 272 -19.86 -9.66 13.26
C TYR A 272 -20.99 -9.03 14.09
N PRO A 273 -20.78 -8.80 15.39
CA PRO A 273 -21.73 -8.10 16.24
C PRO A 273 -21.83 -6.62 15.83
N PRO A 274 -22.93 -5.92 16.18
CA PRO A 274 -23.07 -4.50 15.92
C PRO A 274 -21.92 -3.71 16.57
N TYR A 275 -21.34 -2.79 15.80
CA TYR A 275 -20.22 -1.97 16.26
C TYR A 275 -20.66 -1.01 17.36
N SER A 276 -19.87 -0.95 18.42
CA SER A 276 -19.93 0.11 19.44
C SER A 276 -18.51 0.58 19.73
N GLU A 277 -18.27 1.89 19.80
CA GLU A 277 -16.93 2.50 19.89
C GLU A 277 -16.04 1.96 21.03
N THR A 278 -16.64 1.38 22.08
CA THR A 278 -15.95 0.95 23.31
C THR A 278 -16.02 -0.56 23.59
N SER A 279 -16.65 -1.37 22.73
CA SER A 279 -16.71 -2.82 23.00
C SER A 279 -15.39 -3.50 22.64
N GLU A 280 -15.04 -4.52 23.42
CA GLU A 280 -13.91 -5.41 23.14
C GLU A 280 -13.97 -5.98 21.72
N GLN A 281 -15.17 -6.25 21.23
CA GLN A 281 -15.42 -6.74 19.88
C GLN A 281 -14.97 -5.75 18.78
N SER A 282 -15.21 -4.45 18.97
CA SER A 282 -14.75 -3.41 18.04
C SER A 282 -13.23 -3.30 17.99
N ILE A 283 -12.56 -3.47 19.14
CA ILE A 283 -11.09 -3.43 19.21
C ILE A 283 -10.48 -4.61 18.45
N LEU A 284 -11.04 -5.82 18.62
CA LEU A 284 -10.58 -7.00 17.88
C LEU A 284 -10.85 -6.87 16.38
N MET A 285 -11.91 -6.17 15.99
CA MET A 285 -12.23 -5.90 14.59
C MET A 285 -11.19 -5.00 13.92
N LEU A 286 -10.63 -4.03 14.67
CA LEU A 286 -9.51 -3.20 14.20
C LEU A 286 -8.25 -4.04 13.95
N ASP A 287 -8.00 -5.09 14.74
CA ASP A 287 -6.85 -5.98 14.53
C ASP A 287 -6.95 -6.67 13.15
N PHE A 288 -8.11 -7.27 12.83
CA PHE A 288 -8.33 -7.92 11.53
C PHE A 288 -8.25 -6.96 10.34
N LEU A 289 -8.81 -5.76 10.51
CA LEU A 289 -8.73 -4.70 9.50
C LEU A 289 -7.28 -4.28 9.26
N PHE A 290 -6.50 -4.11 10.33
CA PHE A 290 -5.08 -3.81 10.24
C PHE A 290 -4.31 -4.93 9.53
N TYR A 291 -4.55 -6.21 9.86
CA TYR A 291 -3.90 -7.33 9.19
C TYR A 291 -4.12 -7.29 7.67
N ARG A 292 -5.33 -6.91 7.26
CA ARG A 292 -5.74 -6.83 5.86
C ARG A 292 -5.17 -5.64 5.11
N ILE A 293 -5.23 -4.47 5.73
CA ILE A 293 -4.60 -3.26 5.19
C ILE A 293 -3.10 -3.49 5.06
N SER A 294 -2.48 -4.07 6.08
CA SER A 294 -1.04 -4.35 6.12
C SER A 294 -0.61 -5.31 5.03
N TYR A 295 -1.33 -6.42 4.84
CA TYR A 295 -1.04 -7.37 3.77
C TYR A 295 -1.01 -6.67 2.40
N LEU A 296 -2.03 -5.86 2.10
CA LEU A 296 -2.11 -5.14 0.83
C LEU A 296 -1.04 -4.06 0.67
N LEU A 297 -0.70 -3.36 1.74
CA LEU A 297 0.39 -2.36 1.71
C LEU A 297 1.75 -3.03 1.55
N VAL A 298 1.95 -4.22 2.13
CA VAL A 298 3.18 -5.01 1.99
C VAL A 298 3.33 -5.56 0.58
N ASP A 299 2.26 -5.96 -0.12
CA ASP A 299 2.32 -6.32 -1.55
C ASP A 299 2.74 -5.12 -2.43
N GLU A 300 2.23 -3.91 -2.16
CA GLU A 300 2.62 -2.69 -2.91
C GLU A 300 4.07 -2.24 -2.60
N TRP A 301 4.63 -2.54 -1.41
CA TRP A 301 5.95 -2.05 -0.94
C TRP A 301 7.07 -3.09 -0.93
N GLY A 302 6.71 -4.38 -0.92
CA GLY A 302 7.58 -5.51 -0.58
C GLY A 302 8.72 -5.78 -1.57
N MET A 303 8.56 -5.33 -2.82
CA MET A 303 9.49 -5.62 -3.91
C MET A 303 10.61 -4.58 -4.09
N MET A 304 10.71 -3.58 -3.20
CA MET A 304 11.86 -2.68 -3.22
C MET A 304 13.14 -3.46 -2.85
N THR A 305 14.00 -3.75 -3.83
CA THR A 305 15.33 -4.37 -3.62
C THR A 305 16.39 -3.37 -3.16
N ASN A 306 16.07 -2.07 -3.11
CA ASN A 306 17.03 -1.03 -2.73
C ASN A 306 17.21 -0.93 -1.21
N LEU A 307 18.35 -1.43 -0.73
CA LEU A 307 18.74 -1.44 0.68
C LEU A 307 18.72 -0.03 1.33
N THR A 308 19.20 0.99 0.63
CA THR A 308 19.22 2.38 1.12
C THR A 308 17.82 2.92 1.38
N LYS A 309 16.86 2.63 0.49
CA LYS A 309 15.45 3.01 0.69
C LYS A 309 14.86 2.29 1.90
N LYS A 310 15.14 1.00 2.10
CA LYS A 310 14.66 0.25 3.28
C LYS A 310 15.19 0.84 4.59
N TYR A 311 16.46 1.23 4.66
CA TYR A 311 17.00 1.90 5.86
C TYR A 311 16.35 3.26 6.14
N LYS A 312 16.00 4.03 5.10
CA LYS A 312 15.23 5.27 5.28
C LYS A 312 13.84 4.99 5.86
N VAL A 313 13.17 3.93 5.40
CA VAL A 313 11.87 3.50 5.93
C VAL A 313 11.99 3.06 7.40
N LEU A 314 13.02 2.27 7.76
CA LEU A 314 13.24 1.86 9.16
C LEU A 314 13.40 3.08 10.09
N LYS A 315 14.23 4.06 9.70
CA LYS A 315 14.41 5.31 10.47
C LYS A 315 13.11 6.10 10.61
N TYR A 316 12.30 6.14 9.55
CA TYR A 316 11.01 6.80 9.59
C TYR A 316 10.04 6.10 10.56
N ILE A 317 9.92 4.77 10.49
CA ILE A 317 9.07 4.00 11.41
C ILE A 317 9.53 4.17 12.87
N GLU A 318 10.85 4.19 13.12
CA GLU A 318 11.40 4.44 14.45
C GLU A 318 11.02 5.83 14.98
N SER A 319 11.08 6.87 14.13
CA SER A 319 10.63 8.22 14.51
C SER A 319 9.14 8.30 14.81
N LEU A 320 8.30 7.56 14.07
CA LEU A 320 6.87 7.46 14.33
C LEU A 320 6.61 6.76 15.66
N GLN A 321 7.27 5.63 15.90
CA GLN A 321 7.13 4.87 17.14
C GLN A 321 7.50 5.71 18.38
N ASN A 322 8.55 6.54 18.28
CA ASN A 322 9.00 7.38 19.39
C ASN A 322 8.08 8.57 19.70
N SER A 323 7.23 8.96 18.76
CA SER A 323 6.27 10.06 18.92
C SER A 323 4.85 9.58 19.24
N GLU A 324 4.66 8.27 19.35
CA GLU A 324 3.35 7.65 19.46
C GLU A 324 3.03 7.24 20.90
N SER A 325 1.78 7.47 21.31
CA SER A 325 1.27 7.11 22.64
C SER A 325 0.29 5.93 22.60
N SER A 326 -0.32 5.67 21.45
CA SER A 326 -1.24 4.55 21.26
C SER A 326 -0.49 3.21 21.22
N THR A 327 -0.84 2.30 22.14
CA THR A 327 -0.27 0.94 22.19
C THR A 327 -0.55 0.14 20.91
N PHE A 328 -1.68 0.40 20.26
CA PHE A 328 -2.01 -0.19 18.96
C PHE A 328 -1.06 0.30 17.88
N ASN A 329 -0.89 1.62 17.75
CA ASN A 329 -0.04 2.22 16.71
C ASN A 329 1.44 1.86 16.91
N ILE A 330 1.91 1.75 18.15
CA ILE A 330 3.23 1.20 18.48
C ILE A 330 3.35 -0.24 17.97
N GLY A 331 2.31 -1.06 18.17
CA GLY A 331 2.27 -2.42 17.63
C GLY A 331 2.35 -2.48 16.11
N VAL A 332 1.68 -1.55 15.42
CA VAL A 332 1.74 -1.42 13.95
C VAL A 332 3.14 -1.01 13.50
N CYS A 333 3.78 -0.06 14.18
CA CYS A 333 5.17 0.32 13.89
C CYS A 333 6.10 -0.89 14.05
N LYS A 334 5.96 -1.66 15.14
CA LYS A 334 6.74 -2.88 15.36
C LYS A 334 6.54 -3.92 14.27
N PHE A 335 5.31 -4.12 13.81
CA PHE A 335 5.01 -5.03 12.71
C PHE A 335 5.75 -4.62 11.42
N HIS A 336 5.58 -3.37 10.98
CA HIS A 336 6.22 -2.91 9.75
C HIS A 336 7.75 -2.86 9.89
N TYR A 337 8.27 -2.44 11.04
CA TYR A 337 9.71 -2.46 11.32
C TYR A 337 10.27 -3.88 11.21
N ALA A 338 9.60 -4.86 11.82
CA ALA A 338 10.01 -6.27 11.75
C ALA A 338 9.98 -6.79 10.31
N THR A 339 8.92 -6.51 9.54
CA THR A 339 8.80 -6.89 8.12
C THR A 339 9.93 -6.30 7.28
N ILE A 340 10.24 -5.00 7.43
CA ILE A 340 11.33 -4.37 6.69
C ILE A 340 12.69 -4.91 7.16
N SER A 341 12.89 -5.17 8.46
CA SER A 341 14.12 -5.79 8.97
C SER A 341 14.35 -7.19 8.41
N GLN A 342 13.30 -8.03 8.31
CA GLN A 342 13.40 -9.34 7.66
C GLN A 342 13.83 -9.19 6.19
N GLN A 343 13.26 -8.25 5.45
CA GLN A 343 13.65 -7.99 4.05
C GLN A 343 15.08 -7.43 3.93
N VAL A 344 15.50 -6.56 4.87
CA VAL A 344 16.87 -6.05 4.90
C VAL A 344 17.86 -7.19 5.12
N ALA A 345 17.59 -8.11 6.05
CA ALA A 345 18.46 -9.26 6.29
C ALA A 345 18.68 -10.10 5.03
N GLN A 346 17.64 -10.29 4.23
CA GLN A 346 17.70 -11.03 2.96
C GLN A 346 18.47 -10.31 1.84
N LEU A 347 18.64 -8.99 1.94
CA LEU A 347 19.38 -8.18 0.97
C LEU A 347 20.82 -7.87 1.41
N LEU A 348 21.26 -8.39 2.56
CA LEU A 348 22.62 -8.21 3.03
C LEU A 348 23.62 -9.01 2.16
N PRO A 349 24.91 -8.60 2.13
CA PRO A 349 25.95 -9.30 1.38
C PRO A 349 26.11 -10.77 1.78
N THR A 350 26.68 -11.57 0.88
CA THR A 350 26.81 -13.04 0.99
C THR A 350 27.40 -13.50 2.33
N LEU A 351 26.83 -14.57 2.88
CA LEU A 351 27.27 -15.21 4.14
C LEU A 351 28.69 -15.79 4.11
N LYS A 352 29.33 -15.92 2.93
CA LYS A 352 30.73 -16.36 2.79
C LYS A 352 31.72 -15.53 3.62
N GLN A 353 31.40 -14.26 3.89
CA GLN A 353 32.25 -13.36 4.67
C GLN A 353 31.86 -13.28 6.16
N ILE A 354 30.87 -14.06 6.61
CA ILE A 354 30.29 -13.84 7.96
C ILE A 354 31.25 -14.20 9.10
N ASN A 355 32.13 -15.18 8.88
CA ASN A 355 33.12 -15.60 9.87
C ASN A 355 34.31 -14.62 9.94
N THR A 356 34.57 -13.87 8.87
CA THR A 356 35.70 -12.92 8.78
C THR A 356 35.28 -11.47 9.01
N ASN A 357 34.00 -11.13 8.83
CA ASN A 357 33.48 -9.77 8.95
C ASN A 357 32.44 -9.65 10.07
N TYR A 358 32.92 -9.23 11.25
CA TYR A 358 32.11 -9.00 12.45
C TYR A 358 30.92 -8.06 12.21
N ASN A 359 31.09 -7.03 11.38
CA ASN A 359 30.04 -6.04 11.10
C ASN A 359 28.89 -6.65 10.29
N ILE A 360 29.20 -7.50 9.30
CA ILE A 360 28.19 -8.23 8.52
C ILE A 360 27.41 -9.17 9.44
N ARG A 361 28.11 -9.97 10.26
CA ARG A 361 27.49 -10.89 11.21
C ARG A 361 26.54 -10.18 12.19
N THR A 362 27.00 -9.08 12.77
CA THR A 362 26.21 -8.27 13.70
C THR A 362 24.99 -7.68 13.02
N SER A 363 25.10 -7.27 11.76
CA SER A 363 23.97 -6.75 10.97
C SER A 363 22.90 -7.81 10.72
N TYR A 364 23.28 -9.04 10.36
CA TYR A 364 22.34 -10.15 10.21
C TYR A 364 21.60 -10.42 11.52
N HIS A 365 22.32 -10.63 12.63
CA HIS A 365 21.70 -10.90 13.93
C HIS A 365 20.73 -9.79 14.35
N ARG A 366 21.14 -8.52 14.25
CA ARG A 366 20.30 -7.37 14.60
C ARG A 366 18.98 -7.37 13.82
N HIS A 367 19.04 -7.54 12.50
CA HIS A 367 17.83 -7.49 11.67
C HIS A 367 16.96 -8.74 11.80
N LEU A 368 17.55 -9.92 11.93
CA LEU A 368 16.80 -11.16 12.17
C LEU A 368 16.11 -11.14 13.53
N GLN A 369 16.78 -10.64 14.58
CA GLN A 369 16.19 -10.45 15.90
C GLN A 369 15.05 -9.42 15.90
N ASN A 370 15.22 -8.30 15.20
CA ASN A 370 14.13 -7.33 15.01
C ASN A 370 12.95 -7.96 14.25
N GLY A 371 13.23 -8.84 13.29
CA GLY A 371 12.25 -9.61 12.54
C GLY A 371 11.36 -10.54 13.39
N LEU A 372 11.78 -10.90 14.61
CA LEU A 372 11.01 -11.76 15.52
C LEU A 372 9.73 -11.09 16.06
N GLN A 373 9.58 -9.78 15.86
CA GLN A 373 8.40 -9.04 16.34
C GLN A 373 7.23 -9.05 15.34
N ARG A 374 7.38 -9.66 14.15
CA ARG A 374 6.36 -9.63 13.09
C ARG A 374 5.12 -10.45 13.43
N ASP A 375 5.31 -11.71 13.76
CA ASP A 375 4.25 -12.69 14.03
C ASP A 375 4.79 -13.81 14.92
N ALA A 376 4.04 -14.91 15.08
CA ALA A 376 4.43 -15.99 15.97
C ALA A 376 5.68 -16.77 15.52
N VAL A 377 5.95 -16.89 14.21
CA VAL A 377 6.85 -17.94 13.68
C VAL A 377 7.75 -17.54 12.50
N THR A 378 7.36 -16.63 11.62
CA THR A 378 8.11 -16.40 10.36
C THR A 378 9.49 -15.82 10.59
N GLY A 379 9.62 -14.89 11.54
CA GLY A 379 10.91 -14.32 11.92
C GLY A 379 11.85 -15.37 12.49
N TRP A 380 11.32 -16.31 13.26
CA TRP A 380 12.08 -17.42 13.82
C TRP A 380 12.57 -18.38 12.74
N LEU A 381 11.74 -18.66 11.72
CA LEU A 381 12.14 -19.51 10.61
C LEU A 381 13.19 -18.87 9.71
N LEU A 382 13.09 -17.57 9.44
CA LEU A 382 14.13 -16.86 8.70
C LEU A 382 15.46 -16.87 9.47
N TYR A 383 15.39 -16.78 10.80
CA TYR A 383 16.57 -16.89 11.66
C TYR A 383 17.11 -18.33 11.72
N ALA A 384 16.23 -19.34 11.72
CA ALA A 384 16.62 -20.74 11.61
C ALA A 384 17.33 -21.03 10.28
N SER A 385 16.85 -20.47 9.17
CA SER A 385 17.54 -20.56 7.88
C SER A 385 18.93 -19.93 7.91
N PHE A 386 19.10 -18.79 8.57
CA PHE A 386 20.42 -18.20 8.77
C PHE A 386 21.38 -19.16 9.50
N TYR A 387 20.93 -19.83 10.56
CA TYR A 387 21.73 -20.82 11.27
C TYR A 387 21.98 -22.08 10.44
N TYR A 388 21.02 -22.49 9.60
CA TYR A 388 21.20 -23.60 8.68
C TYR A 388 22.29 -23.32 7.65
N VAL A 389 22.21 -22.18 6.94
CA VAL A 389 23.18 -21.79 5.91
C VAL A 389 24.57 -21.51 6.49
N THR A 390 24.65 -21.20 7.80
CA THR A 390 25.94 -21.09 8.53
C THR A 390 26.35 -22.37 9.24
N GLU A 391 25.78 -23.51 8.84
CA GLU A 391 26.14 -24.87 9.29
C GLU A 391 25.95 -25.14 10.79
N GLN A 392 25.12 -24.34 11.47
CA GLN A 392 24.79 -24.48 12.90
C GLN A 392 23.52 -25.33 13.09
N TYR A 393 23.55 -26.57 12.59
CA TYR A 393 22.39 -27.46 12.51
C TYR A 393 21.66 -27.68 13.85
N ASN A 394 22.40 -27.82 14.96
CA ASN A 394 21.81 -27.98 16.29
C ASN A 394 21.00 -26.76 16.73
N VAL A 395 21.41 -25.55 16.36
CA VAL A 395 20.66 -24.32 16.66
C VAL A 395 19.40 -24.25 15.81
N THR A 396 19.51 -24.58 14.52
CA THR A 396 18.36 -24.68 13.60
C THR A 396 17.31 -25.67 14.12
N LEU A 397 17.72 -26.84 14.62
CA LEU A 397 16.81 -27.83 15.20
C LEU A 397 16.05 -27.29 16.42
N ARG A 398 16.72 -26.58 17.32
CA ARG A 398 16.06 -25.96 18.50
C ARG A 398 15.07 -24.86 18.09
N LEU A 399 15.43 -24.04 17.11
CA LEU A 399 14.55 -22.96 16.63
C LEU A 399 13.32 -23.53 15.89
N THR A 400 13.49 -24.57 15.08
CA THR A 400 12.36 -25.24 14.40
C THR A 400 11.45 -25.97 15.38
N GLU A 401 11.99 -26.54 16.45
CA GLU A 401 11.18 -27.09 17.55
C GLU A 401 10.35 -26.01 18.25
N TYR A 402 10.96 -24.86 18.56
CA TYR A 402 10.22 -23.71 19.10
C TYR A 402 9.11 -23.28 18.14
N VAL A 403 9.38 -23.15 16.84
CA VAL A 403 8.39 -22.77 15.83
C VAL A 403 7.22 -23.75 15.80
N LEU A 404 7.49 -25.06 15.76
CA LEU A 404 6.45 -26.09 15.76
C LEU A 404 5.58 -26.02 17.03
N SER A 405 6.17 -25.68 18.19
CA SER A 405 5.41 -25.47 19.44
C SER A 405 4.49 -24.24 19.41
N LYS A 406 4.74 -23.29 18.51
CA LYS A 406 3.96 -22.05 18.35
C LYS A 406 3.03 -22.05 17.15
N CYS A 407 3.24 -22.95 16.19
CA CYS A 407 2.39 -23.11 15.02
C CYS A 407 1.12 -23.90 15.39
N LEU A 408 0.19 -23.24 16.07
CA LEU A 408 -1.04 -23.84 16.59
C LEU A 408 -2.15 -23.87 15.53
N PRO A 409 -3.08 -24.85 15.57
CA PRO A 409 -4.28 -24.83 14.75
C PRO A 409 -5.15 -23.58 15.02
N GLY A 410 -5.82 -23.08 13.98
CA GLY A 410 -6.77 -21.98 14.09
C GLY A 410 -6.15 -20.58 14.30
N MET A 411 -4.85 -20.42 14.01
CA MET A 411 -4.21 -19.12 13.94
C MET A 411 -4.73 -18.31 12.75
N VAL A 412 -4.64 -16.98 12.87
CA VAL A 412 -4.99 -16.04 11.81
C VAL A 412 -3.85 -16.03 10.79
N ASP A 413 -4.12 -16.55 9.59
CA ASP A 413 -3.19 -16.49 8.47
C ASP A 413 -3.29 -15.12 7.77
N LEU A 414 -2.20 -14.33 7.78
CA LEU A 414 -2.22 -12.99 7.17
C LEU A 414 -2.58 -13.00 5.68
N LYS A 415 -2.37 -14.11 4.97
CA LYS A 415 -2.63 -14.22 3.54
C LYS A 415 -4.03 -14.64 3.17
N GLN A 416 -4.64 -15.54 3.94
CA GLN A 416 -5.96 -16.07 3.61
C GLN A 416 -6.91 -14.92 3.43
N SER A 417 -7.54 -14.75 2.28
CA SER A 417 -8.41 -13.60 1.97
C SER A 417 -9.66 -13.52 2.86
N TYR A 418 -9.98 -14.62 3.55
CA TYR A 418 -11.12 -14.81 4.44
C TYR A 418 -10.68 -15.47 5.75
N TYR A 419 -11.38 -15.16 6.84
CA TYR A 419 -11.21 -15.83 8.13
C TYR A 419 -12.49 -16.55 8.51
N SER A 420 -12.41 -17.86 8.74
CA SER A 420 -13.56 -18.63 9.19
C SER A 420 -14.00 -18.24 10.60
N GLU A 421 -15.27 -18.48 10.93
CA GLU A 421 -15.82 -18.25 12.27
C GLU A 421 -14.97 -18.96 13.34
N ALA A 422 -14.52 -20.18 13.05
CA ALA A 422 -13.63 -20.93 13.94
C ALA A 422 -12.28 -20.22 14.20
N VAL A 423 -11.68 -19.59 13.19
CA VAL A 423 -10.44 -18.81 13.33
C VAL A 423 -10.69 -17.53 14.14
N VAL A 424 -11.78 -16.83 13.84
CA VAL A 424 -12.15 -15.60 14.56
C VAL A 424 -12.44 -15.89 16.04
N ASP A 425 -13.17 -16.97 16.33
CA ASP A 425 -13.45 -17.39 17.70
C ASP A 425 -12.21 -17.89 18.43
N ASN A 426 -11.30 -18.57 17.71
CA ASN A 426 -10.02 -18.96 18.28
C ASN A 426 -9.19 -17.72 18.65
N TYR A 427 -9.17 -16.69 17.81
CA TYR A 427 -8.52 -15.43 18.11
C TYR A 427 -9.15 -14.77 19.35
N ARG A 428 -10.47 -14.64 19.40
CA ARG A 428 -11.22 -14.08 20.55
C ARG A 428 -10.96 -14.81 21.86
N ARG A 429 -10.83 -16.15 21.82
CA ARG A 429 -10.55 -16.97 23.02
C ARG A 429 -9.12 -16.83 23.52
N ASN A 430 -8.16 -16.55 22.64
CA ASN A 430 -6.73 -16.52 22.98
C ASN A 430 -6.17 -15.11 23.16
N VAL A 431 -6.90 -14.08 22.75
CA VAL A 431 -6.43 -12.70 22.69
C VAL A 431 -7.41 -11.78 23.40
N HIS A 432 -6.88 -10.84 24.21
CA HIS A 432 -7.68 -9.85 24.92
C HIS A 432 -7.43 -8.44 24.38
N SER A 433 -8.45 -7.59 24.45
CA SER A 433 -8.36 -6.18 24.03
C SER A 433 -7.26 -5.38 24.74
N SER A 434 -6.93 -5.73 25.99
CA SER A 434 -5.86 -5.11 26.78
C SER A 434 -4.44 -5.45 26.32
N MET A 435 -4.26 -6.51 25.51
CA MET A 435 -2.96 -6.86 24.96
C MET A 435 -2.54 -5.85 23.89
N SER A 436 -1.26 -5.48 23.86
CA SER A 436 -0.74 -4.72 22.72
C SER A 436 -0.84 -5.54 21.44
N LEU A 437 -1.12 -4.89 20.30
CA LEU A 437 -1.23 -5.56 18.99
C LEU A 437 -0.04 -6.49 18.69
N ASN A 438 1.18 -6.08 19.02
CA ASN A 438 2.38 -6.91 18.86
C ASN A 438 2.33 -8.23 19.65
N VAL A 439 1.78 -8.22 20.87
CA VAL A 439 1.59 -9.44 21.67
C VAL A 439 0.53 -10.34 21.03
N LYS A 440 -0.57 -9.75 20.56
CA LYS A 440 -1.62 -10.49 19.84
C LYS A 440 -1.05 -11.22 18.62
N MET A 441 -0.23 -10.52 17.82
CA MET A 441 0.38 -11.08 16.61
C MET A 441 1.31 -12.26 16.91
N LYS A 442 2.17 -12.13 17.92
CA LYS A 442 3.08 -13.22 18.31
C LYS A 442 2.37 -14.43 18.91
N LYS A 443 1.10 -14.30 19.31
CA LYS A 443 0.32 -15.37 19.93
C LYS A 443 -0.63 -16.06 18.96
N ALA A 444 -1.26 -15.31 18.06
CA ALA A 444 -2.41 -15.79 17.31
C ALA A 444 -2.33 -15.57 15.80
N VAL A 445 -1.23 -15.02 15.29
CA VAL A 445 -1.06 -14.69 13.87
C VAL A 445 0.12 -15.45 13.27
N VAL A 446 -0.07 -15.92 12.04
CA VAL A 446 0.92 -16.62 11.23
C VAL A 446 0.91 -16.07 9.81
N ASP A 447 2.03 -16.18 9.12
CA ASP A 447 2.20 -15.84 7.71
C ASP A 447 3.14 -16.87 7.07
N ASN A 448 3.26 -16.89 5.74
CA ASN A 448 4.27 -17.70 5.09
C ASN A 448 5.66 -17.08 5.24
N VAL A 449 6.67 -17.94 5.29
CA VAL A 449 8.06 -17.51 5.18
C VAL A 449 8.28 -17.05 3.74
N ILE A 450 8.68 -15.80 3.56
CA ILE A 450 8.95 -15.21 2.24
C ILE A 450 10.46 -15.13 2.03
N PHE A 451 10.95 -15.77 0.97
CA PHE A 451 12.33 -15.69 0.51
C PHE A 451 12.43 -14.87 -0.79
N LEU A 452 13.29 -13.87 -0.82
CA LEU A 452 13.61 -13.08 -2.02
C LEU A 452 14.56 -13.86 -2.93
N GLN A 453 14.41 -13.74 -4.26
CA GLN A 453 15.11 -14.56 -5.28
C GLN A 453 16.65 -14.65 -5.14
N HIS A 454 17.29 -13.69 -4.48
CA HIS A 454 18.74 -13.64 -4.29
C HIS A 454 19.16 -13.60 -2.82
N SER A 455 18.26 -14.02 -1.94
CA SER A 455 18.52 -14.05 -0.51
C SER A 455 19.61 -15.06 -0.17
N SER A 456 20.64 -14.61 0.55
CA SER A 456 21.66 -15.47 1.13
C SER A 456 21.12 -16.42 2.20
N LEU A 457 19.86 -16.24 2.63
CA LEU A 457 19.20 -17.04 3.65
C LEU A 457 18.44 -18.24 3.06
N ILE A 458 18.43 -18.43 1.74
CA ILE A 458 17.81 -19.60 1.11
C ILE A 458 18.71 -20.83 1.35
N PRO A 459 18.19 -21.91 1.95
CA PRO A 459 18.88 -23.21 1.95
C PRO A 459 19.25 -23.62 0.52
N LYS A 460 20.48 -24.05 0.28
CA LYS A 460 20.98 -24.39 -1.07
C LYS A 460 20.10 -25.43 -1.77
N GLU A 461 19.55 -26.37 -1.01
CA GLU A 461 18.68 -27.43 -1.50
C GLU A 461 17.33 -26.91 -2.01
N LEU A 462 16.95 -25.67 -1.70
CA LEU A 462 15.72 -25.01 -2.15
C LEU A 462 15.96 -23.98 -3.26
N GLU A 463 17.20 -23.80 -3.73
CA GLU A 463 17.53 -22.81 -4.77
C GLU A 463 16.80 -23.06 -6.10
N LEU A 464 16.47 -24.32 -6.39
CA LEU A 464 15.76 -24.70 -7.62
C LEU A 464 14.27 -24.35 -7.61
N GLU A 465 13.69 -24.13 -6.42
CA GLU A 465 12.27 -23.76 -6.25
C GLU A 465 12.04 -22.25 -6.48
N VAL A 466 13.10 -21.50 -6.77
CA VAL A 466 13.08 -20.05 -6.90
C VAL A 466 12.83 -19.63 -8.34
N GLU A 467 11.58 -19.76 -8.79
CA GLU A 467 11.18 -19.40 -10.15
C GLU A 467 10.82 -17.90 -10.29
N ASP A 468 10.30 -17.30 -9.22
CA ASP A 468 9.81 -15.93 -9.18
C ASP A 468 10.74 -14.98 -8.39
N ILE A 469 10.43 -13.68 -8.42
CA ILE A 469 11.11 -12.62 -7.64
C ILE A 469 11.15 -12.89 -6.12
N PHE A 470 10.23 -13.72 -5.63
CA PHE A 470 10.22 -14.30 -4.29
C PHE A 470 9.45 -15.61 -4.34
N PHE A 471 9.67 -16.48 -3.36
CA PHE A 471 8.83 -17.66 -3.14
C PHE A 471 8.44 -17.76 -1.67
N MET A 472 7.37 -18.50 -1.40
CA MET A 472 6.69 -18.47 -0.10
C MET A 472 6.44 -19.88 0.40
N ILE A 473 6.91 -20.18 1.61
CA ILE A 473 6.78 -21.51 2.20
C ILE A 473 5.94 -21.42 3.48
N PRO A 474 4.86 -22.22 3.63
CA PRO A 474 4.13 -22.33 4.88
C PRO A 474 5.06 -22.70 6.06
N PRO A 475 4.90 -22.08 7.24
CA PRO A 475 5.83 -22.27 8.36
C PRO A 475 6.01 -23.73 8.79
N PHE A 476 4.93 -24.51 8.77
CA PHE A 476 4.97 -25.93 9.11
C PHE A 476 5.85 -26.73 8.13
N ILE A 477 5.70 -26.48 6.83
CA ILE A 477 6.49 -27.12 5.77
C ILE A 477 7.96 -26.71 5.93
N MET A 478 8.25 -25.41 6.04
CA MET A 478 9.62 -24.92 6.20
C MET A 478 10.30 -25.50 7.44
N SER A 479 9.56 -25.63 8.56
CA SER A 479 10.08 -26.24 9.79
C SER A 479 10.53 -27.68 9.57
N HIS A 480 9.69 -28.50 8.94
CA HIS A 480 10.03 -29.90 8.69
C HIS A 480 11.09 -30.07 7.58
N CYS A 481 11.12 -29.19 6.57
CA CYS A 481 12.19 -29.15 5.58
C CYS A 481 13.55 -28.88 6.24
N LEU A 482 13.67 -27.82 7.04
CA LEU A 482 14.91 -27.52 7.75
C LEU A 482 15.34 -28.65 8.69
N ARG A 483 14.38 -29.28 9.39
CA ARG A 483 14.67 -30.45 10.24
C ARG A 483 15.21 -31.62 9.43
N PHE A 484 14.55 -31.97 8.32
CA PHE A 484 15.02 -33.04 7.43
C PHE A 484 16.46 -32.80 6.97
N LEU A 485 16.75 -31.58 6.50
CA LEU A 485 18.08 -31.19 6.05
C LEU A 485 19.12 -31.24 7.18
N CYS A 486 18.79 -30.70 8.36
CA CYS A 486 19.69 -30.76 9.52
C CYS A 486 20.00 -32.20 9.93
N TYR A 487 18.98 -33.06 10.04
CA TYR A 487 19.17 -34.48 10.41
C TYR A 487 19.97 -35.24 9.35
N HIS A 488 19.83 -34.89 8.07
CA HIS A 488 20.68 -35.43 7.02
C HIS A 488 22.15 -35.07 7.23
N HIS A 489 22.46 -33.78 7.44
CA HIS A 489 23.84 -33.30 7.62
C HIS A 489 24.53 -33.83 8.88
N ILE A 490 23.79 -34.05 9.97
CA ILE A 490 24.35 -34.63 11.20
C ILE A 490 24.33 -36.16 11.25
N GLY A 491 23.84 -36.83 10.20
CA GLY A 491 23.84 -38.30 10.10
C GLY A 491 22.74 -39.01 10.91
N ASP A 492 21.72 -38.31 11.38
CA ASP A 492 20.60 -38.88 12.15
C ASP A 492 19.52 -39.43 11.22
N THR A 493 19.67 -40.69 10.83
CA THR A 493 18.78 -41.34 9.85
C THR A 493 17.36 -41.53 10.36
N PHE A 494 17.17 -41.78 11.66
CA PHE A 494 15.85 -42.00 12.27
C PHE A 494 15.02 -40.72 12.22
N ASN A 495 15.54 -39.61 12.76
CA ASN A 495 14.80 -38.35 12.80
C ASN A 495 14.67 -37.72 11.40
N ARG A 496 15.62 -37.97 10.50
CA ARG A 496 15.50 -37.61 9.08
C ARG A 496 14.28 -38.28 8.44
N GLN A 497 14.09 -39.59 8.63
CA GLN A 497 12.92 -40.30 8.10
C GLN A 497 11.62 -39.80 8.74
N GLN A 498 11.63 -39.51 10.04
CA GLN A 498 10.46 -38.95 10.72
C GLN A 498 10.07 -37.58 10.15
N ALA A 499 11.04 -36.68 9.94
CA ALA A 499 10.79 -35.38 9.32
C ALA A 499 10.22 -35.52 7.90
N LEU A 500 10.73 -36.46 7.10
CA LEU A 500 10.19 -36.77 5.77
C LEU A 500 8.74 -37.28 5.82
N ARG A 501 8.41 -38.17 6.77
CA ARG A 501 7.03 -38.64 6.96
C ARG A 501 6.07 -37.50 7.30
N HIS A 502 6.50 -36.54 8.11
CA HIS A 502 5.69 -35.34 8.38
C HIS A 502 5.48 -34.51 7.12
N LEU A 503 6.52 -34.31 6.29
CA LEU A 503 6.43 -33.63 4.99
C LEU A 503 5.47 -34.31 4.01
N CYS A 504 5.42 -35.64 4.00
CA CYS A 504 4.52 -36.43 3.14
C CYS A 504 3.14 -36.67 3.75
N SER A 505 2.82 -36.07 4.90
CA SER A 505 1.57 -36.35 5.60
C SER A 505 0.35 -35.77 4.86
N PRO A 506 -0.84 -36.41 4.97
CA PRO A 506 -2.07 -35.91 4.36
C PRO A 506 -2.45 -34.49 4.80
N GLN A 507 -2.07 -34.09 6.01
CA GLN A 507 -2.28 -32.73 6.54
C GLN A 507 -1.51 -31.67 5.75
N ILE A 508 -0.32 -31.99 5.23
CA ILE A 508 0.43 -31.06 4.38
C ILE A 508 -0.17 -31.01 2.98
N LEU A 509 -0.63 -32.15 2.45
CA LEU A 509 -1.33 -32.18 1.16
C LEU A 509 -2.61 -31.30 1.19
N SER A 510 -3.33 -31.27 2.33
CA SER A 510 -4.49 -30.37 2.47
C SER A 510 -4.10 -28.90 2.62
N ILE A 511 -2.97 -28.59 3.30
CA ILE A 511 -2.43 -27.22 3.41
C ILE A 511 -1.97 -26.72 2.03
N CYS A 512 -1.26 -27.55 1.26
CA CYS A 512 -0.82 -27.20 -0.10
C CYS A 512 -1.98 -27.05 -1.09
N SER A 513 -3.09 -27.79 -0.93
CA SER A 513 -4.28 -27.65 -1.79
C SER A 513 -5.15 -26.41 -1.46
N SER A 514 -4.83 -25.70 -0.38
CA SER A 514 -5.55 -24.50 0.08
C SER A 514 -4.81 -23.18 -0.19
N ILE A 515 -3.60 -23.28 -0.76
CA ILE A 515 -2.80 -22.19 -1.32
C ILE A 515 -3.14 -22.10 -2.81
#